data_AF-A0A829FCS5-F1
#
_entry.id   AF-A0A829FCS5-F1
#
_cell.length_a   1.000
_cell.length_b   1.000
_cell.length_c   1.000
_cell.angle_alpha   90.00
_cell.angle_beta   90.00
_cell.angle_gamma   90.00
#
_symmetry.space_group_name_H-M   'P 1'
#
loop_
_entity.id
_entity.type
_entity.pdbx_description
1 polymer ?
#
loop_
_entity_poly.entity_id
_entity_poly.type
_entity_poly.pdbx_seq_one_letter_code
_entity_poly.pdbx_strand_id
1 'polypeptide(L)'
;MGLLKLISNRISAEWKEKFNKNIDYLNDLEKKLSDQDKSTNSRIDNIVLHSGGESPNEVVDARVNNKGEVFDTLYGRLLEHENLSDEQISELNTNMDSQKEQVQQLNKSVQQIIGGYNEPINIYVSKDGSDILGDGSEEKPFLTIQTAVNNVPLITTSQITIWVGSGAYLEDIMIRNLNFTSFLIRPIDNFDTIDPLKSDLPVKIRSICFTACKGYCQVAGMQIVDTANGADYGIRNEQSGYMAINRCKFAENTKTLARYNAVYVGGTSKINMYGDTTLINQKVAIYAVLMGEIFVSAFGSGNDIGILCENGTVRGTVSTSFATTPTKTTGYGLIITKGTVLQ
;
A
#
# COMPACT_ATOMS: atom_id res chain seq x y z
N MET A 1 -3.43 51.68 -18.31
CA MET A 1 -2.62 51.32 -17.11
C MET A 1 -3.65 51.01 -16.06
N GLY A 2 -3.85 49.73 -15.72
CA GLY A 2 -5.03 49.27 -14.96
C GLY A 2 -5.07 49.79 -13.53
N LEU A 3 -6.22 49.61 -12.88
CA LEU A 3 -6.44 49.93 -11.48
C LEU A 3 -5.45 49.17 -10.59
N LEU A 4 -4.87 49.88 -9.62
CA LEU A 4 -3.81 49.37 -8.75
C LEU A 4 -4.40 48.60 -7.55
N LYS A 5 -3.83 47.43 -7.28
CA LYS A 5 -4.14 46.65 -6.07
C LYS A 5 -3.55 47.30 -4.82
N LEU A 6 -4.17 47.05 -3.67
CA LEU A 6 -3.62 47.45 -2.37
C LEU A 6 -2.59 46.42 -1.91
N ILE A 7 -1.30 46.80 -1.97
CA ILE A 7 -0.17 45.94 -1.61
C ILE A 7 0.42 46.31 -0.23
N SER A 8 0.42 47.59 0.16
CA SER A 8 1.03 48.06 1.42
C SER A 8 0.12 49.01 2.21
N ASN A 9 -0.68 48.47 3.15
CA ASN A 9 -1.39 49.27 4.16
C ASN A 9 -1.69 48.45 5.44
N ARG A 10 -2.14 49.14 6.50
CA ARG A 10 -2.50 48.56 7.82
C ARG A 10 -3.91 47.94 7.89
N ILE A 11 -4.57 47.70 6.76
CA ILE A 11 -5.92 47.11 6.71
C ILE A 11 -5.84 45.59 6.91
N SER A 12 -6.90 44.99 7.46
CA SER A 12 -6.99 43.54 7.66
C SER A 12 -6.85 42.76 6.35
N ALA A 13 -6.28 41.55 6.44
CA ALA A 13 -6.01 40.70 5.28
C ALA A 13 -7.28 40.35 4.49
N GLU A 14 -8.38 40.04 5.18
CA GLU A 14 -9.66 39.69 4.56
C GLU A 14 -10.22 40.84 3.71
N TRP A 15 -10.10 42.08 4.20
CA TRP A 15 -10.60 43.25 3.46
C TRP A 15 -9.72 43.56 2.24
N LYS A 16 -8.40 43.38 2.36
CA LYS A 16 -7.47 43.48 1.22
C LYS A 16 -7.81 42.48 0.12
N GLU A 17 -8.15 41.24 0.50
CA GLU A 17 -8.53 40.21 -0.46
C GLU A 17 -9.81 40.58 -1.20
N LYS A 18 -10.86 41.00 -0.48
CA LYS A 18 -12.13 41.44 -1.09
C LYS A 18 -11.93 42.65 -2.01
N PHE A 19 -11.15 43.64 -1.58
CA PHE A 19 -10.84 44.81 -2.40
C PHE A 19 -10.06 44.42 -3.67
N ASN A 20 -9.00 43.63 -3.55
CA ASN A 20 -8.18 43.24 -4.70
C ASN A 20 -8.95 42.36 -5.70
N LYS A 21 -9.88 41.51 -5.24
CA LYS A 21 -10.80 40.78 -6.13
C LYS A 21 -11.72 41.73 -6.92
N ASN A 22 -12.22 42.79 -6.29
CA ASN A 22 -13.01 43.80 -7.00
C ASN A 22 -12.15 44.60 -7.99
N ILE A 23 -10.89 44.89 -7.65
CA ILE A 23 -9.94 45.54 -8.59
C ILE A 23 -9.64 44.63 -9.78
N ASP A 24 -9.46 43.32 -9.57
CA ASP A 24 -9.30 42.34 -10.64
C ASP A 24 -10.52 42.32 -11.56
N TYR A 25 -11.73 42.24 -10.98
CA TYR A 25 -12.97 42.29 -11.74
C TYR A 25 -13.11 43.56 -12.57
N LEU A 26 -12.79 44.73 -12.00
CA LEU A 26 -12.84 46.01 -12.70
C LEU A 26 -11.79 46.11 -13.81
N ASN A 27 -10.57 45.58 -13.60
CA ASN A 27 -9.54 45.52 -14.63
C ASN A 27 -9.95 44.61 -15.80
N ASP A 28 -10.60 43.48 -15.52
CA ASP A 28 -11.12 42.59 -16.57
C ASP A 28 -12.24 43.25 -17.37
N LEU A 29 -13.13 44.01 -16.71
CA LEU A 29 -14.16 44.80 -17.39
C LEU A 29 -13.55 45.92 -18.24
N GLU A 30 -12.58 46.66 -17.72
CA GLU A 30 -11.86 47.71 -18.46
C GLU A 30 -11.20 47.14 -19.71
N LYS A 31 -10.55 45.97 -19.58
CA LYS A 31 -9.94 45.28 -20.71
C LYS A 31 -10.98 44.84 -21.74
N LYS A 32 -12.09 44.22 -21.32
CA LYS A 32 -13.18 43.81 -22.23
C LYS A 32 -13.75 45.00 -23.00
N LEU A 33 -14.00 46.12 -22.31
CA LEU A 33 -14.52 47.33 -22.94
C LEU A 33 -13.50 47.90 -23.92
N SER A 34 -12.22 47.98 -23.54
CA SER A 34 -11.15 48.43 -24.44
C SER A 34 -11.00 47.54 -25.68
N ASP A 35 -11.10 46.22 -25.52
CA ASP A 35 -11.07 45.27 -26.63
C ASP A 35 -12.29 45.42 -27.56
N GLN A 36 -13.49 45.66 -26.99
CA GLN A 36 -14.71 45.95 -27.74
C GLN A 36 -14.64 47.28 -28.50
N ASP A 37 -14.15 48.33 -27.86
CA ASP A 37 -13.95 49.65 -28.49
C ASP A 37 -12.94 49.54 -29.63
N LYS A 38 -11.82 48.83 -29.41
CA LYS A 38 -10.82 48.56 -30.45
C LYS A 38 -11.43 47.78 -31.61
N SER A 39 -12.18 46.72 -31.32
CA SER A 39 -12.88 45.93 -32.35
C SER A 39 -13.86 46.79 -33.16
N THR A 40 -14.65 47.62 -32.48
CA THR A 40 -15.64 48.50 -33.11
C THR A 40 -14.98 49.56 -33.98
N ASN A 41 -13.96 50.25 -33.46
CA ASN A 41 -13.21 51.26 -34.20
C ASN A 41 -12.50 50.64 -35.41
N SER A 42 -11.85 49.47 -35.26
CA SER A 42 -11.24 48.77 -36.40
C SER A 42 -12.26 48.38 -37.46
N ARG A 43 -13.48 47.97 -37.07
CA ARG A 43 -14.57 47.70 -38.01
C ARG A 43 -15.03 48.97 -38.74
N ILE A 44 -15.18 50.10 -38.04
CA ILE A 44 -15.55 51.39 -38.63
C ILE A 44 -14.46 51.88 -39.57
N ASP A 45 -13.20 51.89 -39.14
CA ASP A 45 -12.05 52.29 -39.94
C ASP A 45 -11.96 51.43 -41.20
N ASN A 46 -12.14 50.12 -41.10
CA ASN A 46 -12.15 49.24 -42.27
C ASN A 46 -13.29 49.57 -43.23
N ILE A 47 -14.49 49.89 -42.74
CA ILE A 47 -15.62 50.30 -43.58
C ILE A 47 -15.37 51.68 -44.22
N VAL A 48 -14.83 52.64 -43.49
CA VAL A 48 -14.66 54.03 -43.95
C VAL A 48 -13.46 54.16 -44.89
N LEU A 49 -12.34 53.51 -44.58
CA LEU A 49 -11.07 53.67 -45.27
C LEU A 49 -10.83 52.62 -46.37
N HIS A 50 -11.43 51.44 -46.24
CA HIS A 50 -11.19 50.30 -47.14
C HIS A 50 -12.47 49.77 -47.82
N SER A 51 -13.58 50.51 -47.79
CA SER A 51 -14.75 50.17 -48.60
C SER A 51 -14.49 50.39 -50.09
N GLY A 52 -15.07 49.51 -50.93
CA GLY A 52 -15.00 49.64 -52.39
C GLY A 52 -14.23 48.53 -53.13
N GLY A 53 -14.02 47.36 -52.51
CA GLY A 53 -13.49 46.18 -53.21
C GLY A 53 -14.37 45.70 -54.37
N GLU A 54 -13.82 44.84 -55.23
CA GLU A 54 -14.53 44.13 -56.31
C GLU A 54 -15.45 43.05 -55.70
N SER A 55 -16.59 43.49 -55.13
CA SER A 55 -17.44 42.70 -54.23
C SER A 55 -17.77 41.26 -54.70
N PRO A 56 -18.06 40.97 -55.97
CA PRO A 56 -18.26 39.59 -56.43
C PRO A 56 -16.96 38.77 -56.49
N ASN A 57 -15.85 39.37 -56.90
CA ASN A 57 -14.56 38.71 -57.05
C ASN A 57 -13.94 38.36 -55.69
N GLU A 58 -14.12 39.22 -54.68
CA GLU A 58 -13.69 38.95 -53.30
C GLU A 58 -14.42 37.73 -52.70
N VAL A 59 -15.73 37.61 -52.94
CA VAL A 59 -16.53 36.46 -52.49
C VAL A 59 -16.20 35.19 -53.27
N VAL A 60 -15.80 35.28 -54.54
CA VAL A 60 -15.34 34.13 -55.33
C VAL A 60 -13.96 33.68 -54.89
N ASP A 61 -13.04 34.60 -54.62
CA ASP A 61 -11.70 34.30 -54.11
C ASP A 61 -11.76 33.65 -52.73
N ALA A 62 -12.62 34.16 -51.84
CA ALA A 62 -12.82 33.61 -50.50
C ALA A 62 -13.43 32.19 -50.49
N ARG A 63 -13.86 31.64 -51.63
CA ARG A 63 -14.31 30.23 -51.74
C ARG A 63 -13.14 29.26 -51.77
N VAL A 64 -11.91 29.75 -51.96
CA VAL A 64 -10.73 28.89 -51.95
C VAL A 64 -10.22 28.79 -50.52
N ASN A 65 -10.06 27.57 -50.00
CA ASN A 65 -9.48 27.38 -48.68
C ASN A 65 -7.94 27.40 -48.70
N ASN A 66 -7.31 27.27 -47.53
CA ASN A 66 -5.85 27.29 -47.39
C ASN A 66 -5.12 26.10 -48.04
N LYS A 67 -5.85 25.06 -48.46
CA LYS A 67 -5.32 23.92 -49.22
C LYS A 67 -5.51 24.09 -50.73
N GLY A 68 -6.13 25.18 -51.17
CA GLY A 68 -6.45 25.43 -52.57
C GLY A 68 -7.72 24.73 -53.06
N GLU A 69 -8.55 24.17 -52.18
CA GLU A 69 -9.83 23.56 -52.55
C GLU A 69 -10.86 24.67 -52.82
N VAL A 70 -11.56 24.57 -53.94
CA VAL A 70 -12.54 25.57 -54.40
C VAL A 70 -13.95 25.10 -54.08
N PHE A 71 -14.72 25.94 -53.38
CA PHE A 71 -16.08 25.65 -52.96
C PHE A 71 -17.11 26.34 -53.86
N ASP A 72 -18.29 25.75 -54.03
CA ASP A 72 -19.37 26.35 -54.84
C ASP A 72 -19.82 27.71 -54.31
N THR A 73 -19.80 27.87 -52.98
CA THR A 73 -20.19 29.10 -52.29
C THR A 73 -19.27 29.38 -51.10
N LEU A 74 -19.14 30.66 -50.72
CA LEU A 74 -18.41 31.04 -49.50
C LEU A 74 -19.05 30.41 -48.26
N TYR A 75 -20.38 30.33 -48.23
CA TYR A 75 -21.12 29.66 -47.16
C TYR A 75 -20.72 28.19 -47.03
N GLY A 76 -20.62 27.45 -48.13
CA GLY A 76 -20.19 26.05 -48.13
C GLY A 76 -18.79 25.87 -47.52
N ARG A 77 -17.85 26.76 -47.85
CA ARG A 77 -16.51 26.75 -47.25
C ARG A 77 -16.53 27.01 -45.74
N LEU A 78 -17.28 28.02 -45.31
CA LEU A 78 -17.38 28.38 -43.89
C LEU A 78 -18.01 27.25 -43.08
N LEU A 79 -19.11 26.67 -43.59
CA LEU A 79 -19.81 25.56 -42.96
C LEU A 79 -18.91 24.32 -42.83
N GLU A 80 -18.17 23.96 -43.88
CA GLU A 80 -17.23 22.83 -43.82
C GLU A 80 -16.12 23.07 -42.78
N HIS A 81 -15.58 24.29 -42.72
CA HIS A 81 -14.55 24.63 -41.75
C HIS A 81 -15.08 24.66 -40.29
N GLU A 82 -16.29 25.17 -40.06
CA GLU A 82 -16.96 25.13 -38.76
C GLU A 82 -17.19 23.68 -38.32
N ASN A 83 -17.76 22.83 -39.20
CA ASN A 83 -17.98 21.41 -38.91
C ASN A 83 -16.67 20.67 -38.61
N LEU A 84 -15.62 20.90 -39.40
CA LEU A 84 -14.30 20.29 -39.19
C LEU A 84 -13.68 20.76 -37.86
N SER A 85 -13.83 22.04 -37.52
CA SER A 85 -13.34 22.57 -36.25
C SER A 85 -14.07 21.95 -35.06
N ASP A 86 -15.39 21.80 -35.14
CA ASP A 86 -16.20 21.16 -34.11
C ASP A 86 -15.83 19.67 -33.94
N GLU A 87 -15.61 18.95 -35.05
CA GLU A 87 -15.17 17.56 -35.03
C GLU A 87 -13.79 17.42 -34.37
N GLN A 88 -12.82 18.25 -34.77
CA GLN A 88 -11.48 18.26 -34.18
C GLN A 88 -11.50 18.61 -32.68
N ILE A 89 -12.33 19.57 -32.27
CA ILE A 89 -12.50 19.92 -30.85
C ILE A 89 -13.10 18.73 -30.08
N SER A 90 -14.08 18.04 -30.65
CA SER A 90 -14.70 16.86 -30.03
C SER A 90 -13.71 15.69 -29.88
N GLU A 91 -12.89 15.44 -30.90
CA GLU A 91 -11.82 14.44 -30.86
C GLU A 91 -10.76 14.80 -29.80
N LEU A 92 -10.34 16.06 -29.74
CA LEU A 92 -9.40 16.56 -28.73
C LEU A 92 -9.94 16.36 -27.31
N ASN A 93 -11.22 16.67 -27.07
CA ASN A 93 -11.85 16.47 -25.76
C ASN A 93 -11.89 14.98 -25.37
N THR A 94 -12.27 14.10 -26.30
CA THR A 94 -12.30 12.65 -26.08
C THR A 94 -10.89 12.10 -25.76
N ASN A 95 -9.89 12.55 -26.52
CA ASN A 95 -8.49 12.17 -26.28
C ASN A 95 -7.98 12.68 -24.92
N MET A 96 -8.35 13.91 -24.53
CA MET A 96 -7.99 14.49 -23.23
C MET A 96 -8.61 13.71 -22.07
N ASP A 97 -9.88 13.30 -22.17
CA ASP A 97 -10.55 12.49 -21.16
C ASP A 97 -9.90 11.10 -21.04
N SER A 98 -9.59 10.45 -22.17
CA SER A 98 -8.88 9.17 -22.16
C SER A 98 -7.47 9.28 -21.55
N GLN A 99 -6.72 10.33 -21.87
CA GLN A 99 -5.40 10.59 -21.27
C GLN A 99 -5.50 10.80 -19.76
N LYS A 100 -6.52 11.53 -19.29
CA LYS A 100 -6.76 11.74 -17.86
C LYS A 100 -7.02 10.41 -17.14
N GLU A 101 -7.79 9.51 -17.73
CA GLU A 101 -8.02 8.16 -17.19
C GLU A 101 -6.72 7.34 -17.12
N GLN A 102 -5.91 7.35 -18.20
CA GLN A 102 -4.62 6.65 -18.23
C GLN A 102 -3.66 7.19 -17.16
N VAL A 103 -3.56 8.51 -17.00
CA VAL A 103 -2.73 9.13 -15.95
C VAL A 103 -3.21 8.74 -14.55
N GLN A 104 -4.52 8.67 -14.32
CA GLN A 104 -5.08 8.19 -13.05
C GLN A 104 -4.73 6.72 -12.79
N GLN A 105 -4.80 5.86 -13.80
CA GLN A 105 -4.39 4.45 -13.69
C GLN A 105 -2.89 4.30 -13.41
N LEU A 106 -2.05 5.09 -14.08
CA LEU A 106 -0.61 5.13 -13.83
C LEU A 106 -0.31 5.56 -12.39
N ASN A 107 -0.95 6.64 -11.91
CA ASN A 107 -0.77 7.10 -10.54
C ASN A 107 -1.15 6.03 -9.50
N LYS A 108 -2.25 5.29 -9.72
CA LYS A 108 -2.64 4.16 -8.86
C LYS A 108 -1.59 3.05 -8.86
N SER A 109 -1.08 2.69 -10.04
CA SER A 109 -0.05 1.65 -10.18
C SER A 109 1.26 2.04 -9.50
N VAL A 110 1.68 3.30 -9.64
CA VAL A 110 2.85 3.84 -8.94
C VAL A 110 2.64 3.78 -7.43
N GLN A 111 1.51 4.27 -6.91
CA GLN A 111 1.21 4.22 -5.48
C GLN A 111 1.27 2.79 -4.91
N GLN A 112 0.78 1.78 -5.64
CA GLN A 112 0.87 0.37 -5.25
C GLN A 112 2.32 -0.15 -5.22
N ILE A 113 3.19 0.38 -6.07
CA ILE A 113 4.58 -0.08 -6.16
C ILE A 113 5.46 0.57 -5.10
N ILE A 114 5.35 1.89 -4.90
CA ILE A 114 6.32 2.66 -4.07
C ILE A 114 5.78 3.07 -2.69
N GLY A 115 4.47 3.02 -2.45
CA GLY A 115 3.86 3.62 -1.27
C GLY A 115 4.05 5.14 -1.21
N GLY A 116 3.23 5.83 -0.40
CA GLY A 116 3.45 7.25 -0.13
C GLY A 116 4.77 7.48 0.62
N TYR A 117 5.49 8.55 0.29
CA TYR A 117 6.79 8.84 0.90
C TYR A 117 6.66 9.06 2.43
N ASN A 118 7.49 8.33 3.20
CA ASN A 118 7.89 8.53 4.60
C ASN A 118 6.88 8.32 5.75
N GLU A 119 5.57 8.23 5.50
CA GLU A 119 4.62 7.97 6.60
C GLU A 119 4.46 6.47 6.90
N PRO A 120 4.31 6.07 8.18
CA PRO A 120 3.97 4.70 8.53
C PRO A 120 2.65 4.26 7.88
N ILE A 121 2.66 3.08 7.29
CA ILE A 121 1.47 2.45 6.69
C ILE A 121 0.77 1.67 7.81
N ASN A 122 -0.41 2.13 8.21
CA ASN A 122 -1.27 1.43 9.17
C ASN A 122 -2.48 0.88 8.44
N ILE A 123 -2.74 -0.43 8.60
CA ILE A 123 -3.89 -1.11 8.00
C ILE A 123 -4.65 -1.84 9.11
N TYR A 124 -5.95 -1.61 9.20
CA TYR A 124 -6.80 -2.14 10.28
C TYR A 124 -7.68 -3.29 9.78
N VAL A 125 -7.82 -4.30 10.63
CA VAL A 125 -8.64 -5.50 10.40
C VAL A 125 -9.58 -5.71 11.59
N SER A 126 -10.85 -5.96 11.32
CA SER A 126 -11.87 -6.21 12.36
C SER A 126 -12.93 -7.20 11.89
N LYS A 127 -13.55 -7.95 12.82
CA LYS A 127 -14.68 -8.84 12.52
C LYS A 127 -15.94 -8.11 12.03
N ASP A 128 -16.03 -6.81 12.30
CA ASP A 128 -17.10 -5.94 11.80
C ASP A 128 -16.70 -5.19 10.51
N GLY A 129 -15.51 -5.47 9.97
CA GLY A 129 -14.99 -4.86 8.75
C GLY A 129 -15.61 -5.41 7.46
N SER A 130 -15.07 -4.97 6.31
CA SER A 130 -15.51 -5.45 4.99
C SER A 130 -14.33 -5.55 4.02
N ASP A 131 -14.19 -6.69 3.34
CA ASP A 131 -13.19 -6.83 2.27
C ASP A 131 -13.64 -6.21 0.94
N ILE A 132 -14.89 -5.75 0.85
CA ILE A 132 -15.46 -5.11 -0.34
C ILE A 132 -15.53 -3.59 -0.15
N LEU A 133 -15.97 -3.13 1.03
CA LEU A 133 -16.19 -1.72 1.32
C LEU A 133 -15.13 -1.11 2.26
N GLY A 134 -14.33 -1.95 2.92
CA GLY A 134 -13.22 -1.51 3.74
C GLY A 134 -12.11 -0.94 2.88
N ASP A 135 -11.45 0.11 3.37
CA ASP A 135 -10.25 0.69 2.76
C ASP A 135 -8.99 0.49 3.62
N GLY A 136 -9.13 -0.21 4.75
CA GLY A 136 -8.04 -0.49 5.67
C GLY A 136 -7.77 0.62 6.68
N SER A 137 -8.54 1.73 6.67
CA SER A 137 -8.55 2.73 7.74
C SER A 137 -9.18 2.19 9.02
N GLU A 138 -9.00 2.91 10.14
CA GLU A 138 -9.62 2.56 11.42
C GLU A 138 -11.15 2.64 11.35
N GLU A 139 -11.69 3.60 10.59
CA GLU A 139 -13.14 3.77 10.40
C GLU A 139 -13.75 2.73 9.44
N LYS A 140 -12.97 2.19 8.51
CA LYS A 140 -13.40 1.20 7.52
C LYS A 140 -12.38 0.06 7.39
N PRO A 141 -12.23 -0.77 8.44
CA PRO A 141 -11.25 -1.84 8.46
C PRO A 141 -11.62 -2.96 7.48
N PHE A 142 -10.61 -3.72 7.05
CA PHE A 142 -10.84 -4.96 6.31
C PHE A 142 -11.44 -6.05 7.23
N LEU A 143 -12.13 -7.02 6.65
CA LEU A 143 -12.70 -8.15 7.39
C LEU A 143 -11.67 -9.25 7.63
N THR A 144 -10.76 -9.44 6.67
CA THR A 144 -9.75 -10.50 6.70
C THR A 144 -8.32 -9.95 6.73
N ILE A 145 -7.43 -10.72 7.37
CA ILE A 145 -6.02 -10.36 7.46
C ILE A 145 -5.36 -10.50 6.09
N GLN A 146 -5.72 -11.50 5.29
CA GLN A 146 -5.15 -11.66 3.95
C GLN A 146 -5.52 -10.47 3.04
N THR A 147 -6.72 -9.90 3.16
CA THR A 147 -7.09 -8.69 2.39
C THR A 147 -6.22 -7.50 2.80
N ALA A 148 -5.96 -7.30 4.09
CA ALA A 148 -5.01 -6.29 4.54
C ALA A 148 -3.60 -6.50 3.96
N VAL A 149 -3.09 -7.74 4.00
CA VAL A 149 -1.79 -8.10 3.40
C VAL A 149 -1.75 -7.80 1.90
N ASN A 150 -2.82 -8.11 1.16
CA ASN A 150 -2.90 -7.89 -0.28
C ASN A 150 -2.89 -6.41 -0.67
N ASN A 151 -3.22 -5.50 0.26
CA ASN A 151 -3.19 -4.06 0.06
C ASN A 151 -1.85 -3.41 0.48
N VAL A 152 -0.89 -4.19 0.95
CA VAL A 152 0.46 -3.69 1.25
C VAL A 152 1.24 -3.44 -0.05
N PRO A 153 1.92 -2.29 -0.21
CA PRO A 153 2.78 -2.03 -1.36
C PRO A 153 3.88 -3.08 -1.52
N LEU A 154 4.20 -3.42 -2.78
CA LEU A 154 5.23 -4.41 -3.08
C LEU A 154 6.63 -3.99 -2.59
N ILE A 155 6.93 -2.69 -2.70
CA ILE A 155 8.18 -2.09 -2.25
C ILE A 155 7.84 -0.86 -1.43
N THR A 156 8.36 -0.78 -0.21
CA THR A 156 8.23 0.43 0.59
C THR A 156 9.43 0.61 1.52
N THR A 157 9.79 1.86 1.77
CA THR A 157 10.77 2.20 2.81
C THR A 157 10.10 2.54 4.14
N SER A 158 8.76 2.64 4.18
CA SER A 158 7.98 2.92 5.39
C SER A 158 7.84 1.68 6.27
N GLN A 159 7.54 1.92 7.55
CA GLN A 159 7.08 0.86 8.45
C GLN A 159 5.63 0.53 8.13
N ILE A 160 5.33 -0.76 8.03
CA ILE A 160 3.97 -1.29 7.89
C ILE A 160 3.53 -1.88 9.22
N THR A 161 2.32 -1.55 9.66
CA THR A 161 1.65 -2.23 10.77
C THR A 161 0.25 -2.66 10.36
N ILE A 162 -0.01 -3.96 10.44
CA ILE A 162 -1.36 -4.53 10.38
C ILE A 162 -1.88 -4.66 11.82
N TRP A 163 -2.90 -3.87 12.14
CA TRP A 163 -3.60 -3.84 13.41
C TRP A 163 -4.82 -4.74 13.35
N VAL A 164 -4.87 -5.77 14.19
CA VAL A 164 -5.93 -6.78 14.16
C VAL A 164 -6.80 -6.67 15.41
N GLY A 165 -8.10 -6.40 15.23
CA GLY A 165 -9.07 -6.43 16.32
C GLY A 165 -9.29 -7.84 16.85
N SER A 166 -9.65 -7.98 18.12
CA SER A 166 -9.96 -9.26 18.76
C SER A 166 -10.90 -10.14 17.92
N GLY A 167 -10.58 -11.43 17.81
CA GLY A 167 -11.40 -12.36 17.05
C GLY A 167 -10.66 -13.60 16.56
N ALA A 168 -11.44 -14.54 16.03
CA ALA A 168 -10.93 -15.68 15.29
C ALA A 168 -10.94 -15.41 13.78
N TYR A 169 -9.75 -15.39 13.21
CA TYR A 169 -9.46 -15.25 11.78
C TYR A 169 -8.83 -16.56 11.33
N LEU A 170 -9.67 -17.55 11.03
CA LEU A 170 -9.23 -18.89 10.65
C LEU A 170 -8.68 -18.88 9.21
N GLU A 171 -7.57 -18.17 9.02
CA GLU A 171 -6.89 -17.89 7.76
C GLU A 171 -5.46 -18.47 7.79
N ASP A 172 -5.02 -18.98 6.65
CA ASP A 172 -3.62 -19.30 6.38
C ASP A 172 -2.97 -18.09 5.69
N ILE A 173 -2.45 -17.16 6.51
CA ILE A 173 -2.00 -15.85 6.06
C ILE A 173 -0.66 -15.99 5.35
N MET A 174 -0.55 -15.36 4.18
CA MET A 174 0.57 -15.54 3.30
C MET A 174 1.09 -14.18 2.81
N ILE A 175 2.30 -13.84 3.25
CA ILE A 175 3.03 -12.64 2.87
C ILE A 175 4.15 -13.08 1.92
N ARG A 176 4.09 -12.65 0.65
CA ARG A 176 5.04 -13.09 -0.39
C ARG A 176 5.67 -11.92 -1.13
N ASN A 177 6.96 -12.04 -1.44
CA ASN A 177 7.66 -11.18 -2.39
C ASN A 177 7.60 -9.66 -2.08
N LEU A 178 7.45 -9.29 -0.81
CA LEU A 178 7.43 -7.90 -0.38
C LEU A 178 8.82 -7.43 0.06
N ASN A 179 9.17 -6.19 -0.29
CA ASN A 179 10.38 -5.51 0.18
C ASN A 179 9.98 -4.32 1.06
N PHE A 180 10.31 -4.38 2.35
CA PHE A 180 9.97 -3.35 3.32
C PHE A 180 11.12 -3.07 4.28
N THR A 181 11.09 -1.91 4.95
CA THR A 181 11.98 -1.67 6.10
C THR A 181 11.53 -2.53 7.29
N SER A 182 10.24 -2.46 7.62
CA SER A 182 9.64 -3.12 8.79
C SER A 182 8.18 -3.49 8.53
N PHE A 183 7.77 -4.72 8.88
CA PHE A 183 6.40 -5.21 8.78
C PHE A 183 5.95 -5.83 10.10
N LEU A 184 4.99 -5.22 10.78
CA LEU A 184 4.44 -5.70 12.03
C LEU A 184 3.01 -6.20 11.81
N ILE A 185 2.67 -7.34 12.38
CA ILE A 185 1.28 -7.79 12.52
C ILE A 185 1.01 -8.11 13.99
N ARG A 186 0.01 -7.43 14.58
CA ARG A 186 -0.24 -7.44 16.03
C ARG A 186 -1.70 -7.12 16.38
N PRO A 187 -2.19 -7.53 17.56
CA PRO A 187 -3.48 -7.09 18.05
C PRO A 187 -3.55 -5.56 18.25
N ILE A 188 -4.75 -5.01 18.08
CA ILE A 188 -5.10 -3.66 18.58
C ILE A 188 -5.09 -3.65 20.10
N ASP A 189 -5.67 -4.67 20.71
CA ASP A 189 -5.73 -4.81 22.16
C ASP A 189 -4.34 -5.00 22.77
N ASN A 190 -4.13 -4.42 23.95
CA ASN A 190 -2.88 -4.61 24.67
C ASN A 190 -2.71 -6.07 25.10
N PHE A 191 -1.65 -6.72 24.61
CA PHE A 191 -1.30 -8.11 24.91
C PHE A 191 -0.06 -8.24 25.80
N ASP A 192 0.57 -7.13 26.21
CA ASP A 192 1.82 -7.15 26.98
C ASP A 192 1.64 -7.72 28.39
N THR A 193 0.44 -7.61 28.96
CA THR A 193 0.11 -8.11 30.30
C THR A 193 -0.50 -9.51 30.32
N ILE A 194 -0.84 -10.07 29.15
CA ILE A 194 -1.46 -11.39 29.03
C ILE A 194 -0.36 -12.44 29.09
N ASP A 195 -0.39 -13.35 30.06
CA ASP A 195 0.50 -14.51 30.14
C ASP A 195 0.03 -15.61 29.17
N PRO A 196 0.75 -15.87 28.05
CA PRO A 196 0.31 -16.84 27.04
C PRO A 196 0.29 -18.29 27.56
N LEU A 197 0.94 -18.56 28.70
CA LEU A 197 0.91 -19.87 29.36
C LEU A 197 -0.41 -20.12 30.09
N LYS A 198 -1.11 -19.07 30.52
CA LYS A 198 -2.30 -19.16 31.39
C LYS A 198 -3.59 -18.76 30.69
N SER A 199 -3.50 -17.86 29.71
CA SER A 199 -4.66 -17.25 29.06
C SER A 199 -4.58 -17.34 27.55
N ASP A 200 -5.74 -17.26 26.90
CA ASP A 200 -5.81 -17.13 25.45
C ASP A 200 -5.47 -15.70 25.01
N LEU A 201 -4.93 -15.59 23.80
CA LEU A 201 -4.66 -14.30 23.17
C LEU A 201 -5.90 -13.79 22.41
N PRO A 202 -6.05 -12.46 22.29
CA PRO A 202 -7.23 -11.82 21.70
C PRO A 202 -7.44 -12.19 20.23
N VAL A 203 -6.35 -12.35 19.49
CA VAL A 203 -6.37 -12.66 18.06
C VAL A 203 -5.94 -14.10 17.83
N LYS A 204 -6.81 -14.87 17.16
CA LYS A 204 -6.59 -16.27 16.82
C LYS A 204 -6.47 -16.43 15.31
N ILE A 205 -5.39 -17.06 14.84
CA ILE A 205 -5.11 -17.30 13.41
C ILE A 205 -4.79 -18.78 13.16
N ARG A 206 -4.95 -19.26 11.92
CA ARG A 206 -4.60 -20.64 11.60
C ARG A 206 -3.12 -20.83 11.35
N SER A 207 -2.56 -20.01 10.46
CA SER A 207 -1.13 -19.97 10.23
C SER A 207 -0.70 -18.63 9.62
N ILE A 208 0.59 -18.32 9.67
CA ILE A 208 1.18 -17.18 8.99
C ILE A 208 2.55 -17.53 8.42
N CYS A 209 2.78 -17.15 7.16
CA CYS A 209 4.02 -17.40 6.43
C CYS A 209 4.54 -16.13 5.78
N PHE A 210 5.81 -15.80 6.06
CA PHE A 210 6.60 -14.88 5.27
C PHE A 210 7.50 -15.69 4.33
N THR A 211 7.35 -15.46 3.02
CA THR A 211 8.17 -16.13 2.00
C THR A 211 8.73 -15.17 0.97
N ALA A 212 10.03 -15.27 0.70
CA ALA A 212 10.74 -14.38 -0.21
C ALA A 212 10.59 -12.87 0.12
N CYS A 213 10.40 -12.51 1.40
CA CYS A 213 10.27 -11.13 1.85
C CYS A 213 11.63 -10.55 2.29
N LYS A 214 11.86 -9.25 2.09
CA LYS A 214 13.06 -8.54 2.58
C LYS A 214 12.66 -7.47 3.58
N GLY A 215 13.43 -7.36 4.67
CA GLY A 215 13.17 -6.44 5.77
C GLY A 215 13.12 -7.11 7.14
N TYR A 216 12.82 -6.32 8.16
CA TYR A 216 12.43 -6.80 9.48
C TYR A 216 10.93 -7.12 9.48
N CYS A 217 10.52 -8.28 9.98
CA CYS A 217 9.12 -8.61 10.20
C CYS A 217 8.86 -9.02 11.65
N GLN A 218 7.64 -8.86 12.13
CA GLN A 218 7.25 -9.26 13.47
C GLN A 218 5.82 -9.81 13.47
N VAL A 219 5.65 -10.98 14.09
CA VAL A 219 4.34 -11.51 14.50
C VAL A 219 4.28 -11.42 16.02
N ALA A 220 3.31 -10.68 16.54
CA ALA A 220 3.19 -10.44 17.98
C ALA A 220 1.77 -10.72 18.50
N GLY A 221 1.66 -11.29 19.69
CA GLY A 221 0.38 -11.40 20.40
C GLY A 221 -0.69 -12.27 19.73
N MET A 222 -0.29 -13.21 18.87
CA MET A 222 -1.19 -14.10 18.12
C MET A 222 -1.27 -15.48 18.76
N GLN A 223 -2.47 -16.07 18.77
CA GLN A 223 -2.68 -17.48 19.12
C GLN A 223 -2.94 -18.31 17.87
N ILE A 224 -2.17 -19.38 17.69
CA ILE A 224 -2.36 -20.34 16.61
C ILE A 224 -3.43 -21.36 17.02
N VAL A 225 -4.45 -21.52 16.17
CA VAL A 225 -5.60 -22.42 16.36
C VAL A 225 -5.95 -23.12 15.05
N ASP A 226 -6.92 -24.04 15.07
CA ASP A 226 -7.44 -24.72 13.88
C ASP A 226 -6.36 -25.45 13.07
N THR A 227 -5.33 -25.95 13.75
CA THR A 227 -4.11 -26.54 13.18
C THR A 227 -4.36 -27.81 12.37
N ALA A 228 -5.46 -28.53 12.66
CA ALA A 228 -5.86 -29.73 11.92
C ALA A 228 -6.36 -29.42 10.50
N ASN A 229 -6.82 -28.20 10.24
CA ASN A 229 -7.37 -27.75 8.96
C ASN A 229 -6.41 -26.83 8.19
N GLY A 230 -5.17 -26.71 8.65
CA GLY A 230 -4.24 -25.69 8.19
C GLY A 230 -2.97 -26.22 7.56
N ALA A 231 -2.05 -25.29 7.35
CA ALA A 231 -0.71 -25.62 6.93
C ALA A 231 0.04 -26.47 7.97
N ASP A 232 1.16 -27.05 7.56
CA ASP A 232 2.02 -27.87 8.43
C ASP A 232 2.90 -27.05 9.37
N TYR A 233 2.48 -25.82 9.69
CA TYR A 233 3.15 -24.87 10.55
C TYR A 233 2.17 -23.87 11.17
N GLY A 234 2.57 -23.24 12.27
CA GLY A 234 1.85 -22.09 12.82
C GLY A 234 2.46 -20.77 12.33
N ILE A 235 3.76 -20.57 12.52
CA ILE A 235 4.51 -19.41 12.01
C ILE A 235 5.71 -19.89 11.21
N ARG A 236 5.82 -19.43 9.95
CA ARG A 236 6.91 -19.78 9.03
C ARG A 236 7.63 -18.54 8.51
N ASN A 237 8.96 -18.59 8.54
CA ASN A 237 9.85 -17.65 7.84
C ASN A 237 10.74 -18.42 6.85
N GLU A 238 10.51 -18.25 5.55
CA GLU A 238 11.19 -19.02 4.48
C GLU A 238 11.77 -18.08 3.42
N GLN A 239 13.03 -18.28 3.03
CA GLN A 239 13.74 -17.44 2.05
C GLN A 239 13.59 -15.90 2.26
N SER A 240 13.43 -15.47 3.51
CA SER A 240 13.03 -14.12 3.90
C SER A 240 14.06 -13.44 4.81
N GLY A 241 13.76 -12.21 5.25
CA GLY A 241 14.61 -11.43 6.14
C GLY A 241 14.59 -11.90 7.61
N TYR A 242 14.79 -10.94 8.51
CA TYR A 242 14.76 -11.19 9.95
C TYR A 242 13.32 -11.13 10.47
N MET A 243 12.89 -12.13 11.22
CA MET A 243 11.58 -12.17 11.87
C MET A 243 11.71 -12.17 13.40
N ALA A 244 10.90 -11.37 14.06
CA ALA A 244 10.61 -11.43 15.49
C ALA A 244 9.30 -12.18 15.76
N ILE A 245 9.31 -13.08 16.74
CA ILE A 245 8.09 -13.69 17.29
C ILE A 245 7.98 -13.28 18.75
N ASN A 246 6.91 -12.56 19.09
CA ASN A 246 6.72 -11.95 20.40
C ASN A 246 5.39 -12.36 21.04
N ARG A 247 5.41 -12.87 22.28
CA ARG A 247 4.23 -13.24 23.07
C ARG A 247 3.16 -14.04 22.30
N CYS A 248 3.56 -14.95 21.42
CA CYS A 248 2.62 -15.79 20.66
C CYS A 248 2.28 -17.09 21.42
N LYS A 249 1.14 -17.71 21.12
CA LYS A 249 0.67 -18.95 21.78
C LYS A 249 0.38 -20.06 20.77
N PHE A 250 0.86 -21.26 21.06
CA PHE A 250 0.58 -22.50 20.34
C PHE A 250 0.14 -23.55 21.35
N ALA A 251 -1.16 -23.87 21.41
CA ALA A 251 -1.71 -24.70 22.49
C ALA A 251 -2.59 -25.87 22.03
N GLU A 252 -2.96 -25.94 20.75
CA GLU A 252 -3.62 -27.13 20.20
C GLU A 252 -2.64 -28.31 20.12
N ASN A 253 -3.14 -29.51 20.38
CA ASN A 253 -2.32 -30.71 20.33
C ASN A 253 -2.12 -31.17 18.88
N THR A 254 -0.89 -31.03 18.38
CA THR A 254 -0.54 -31.37 16.99
C THR A 254 0.21 -32.68 16.85
N LYS A 255 0.41 -33.42 17.94
CA LYS A 255 1.22 -34.67 17.96
C LYS A 255 0.68 -35.77 17.05
N THR A 256 -0.65 -35.81 16.89
CA THR A 256 -1.34 -36.77 16.00
C THR A 256 -1.27 -36.38 14.52
N LEU A 257 -0.91 -35.12 14.18
CA LEU A 257 -0.78 -34.70 12.79
C LEU A 257 0.42 -35.39 12.14
N ALA A 258 0.33 -35.72 10.85
CA ALA A 258 1.42 -36.41 10.15
C ALA A 258 2.73 -35.60 10.19
N ARG A 259 2.63 -34.29 9.94
CA ARG A 259 3.72 -33.31 10.02
C ARG A 259 3.17 -31.98 10.54
N TYR A 260 3.85 -31.39 11.51
CA TYR A 260 3.54 -30.04 11.99
C TYR A 260 4.75 -29.42 12.70
N ASN A 261 5.09 -28.18 12.34
CA ASN A 261 6.18 -27.41 12.91
C ASN A 261 5.66 -26.06 13.41
N ALA A 262 5.45 -25.91 14.72
CA ALA A 262 4.80 -24.72 15.26
C ALA A 262 5.54 -23.42 14.86
N VAL A 263 6.86 -23.37 15.05
CA VAL A 263 7.72 -22.32 14.49
C VAL A 263 8.70 -22.95 13.51
N TYR A 264 8.75 -22.42 12.29
CA TYR A 264 9.62 -22.88 11.21
C TYR A 264 10.51 -21.72 10.71
N VAL A 265 11.81 -21.97 10.57
CA VAL A 265 12.74 -21.12 9.83
C VAL A 265 13.51 -21.93 8.78
N GLY A 266 13.53 -21.44 7.54
CA GLY A 266 14.21 -22.09 6.42
C GLY A 266 14.79 -21.10 5.41
N GLY A 267 15.48 -21.62 4.40
CA GLY A 267 16.18 -20.81 3.41
C GLY A 267 17.26 -19.94 4.08
N THR A 268 17.48 -18.71 3.62
CA THR A 268 18.46 -17.78 4.22
C THR A 268 17.87 -16.91 5.35
N SER A 269 16.77 -17.37 5.98
CA SER A 269 15.97 -16.56 6.91
C SER A 269 16.45 -16.63 8.35
N LYS A 270 16.05 -15.65 9.17
CA LYS A 270 16.35 -15.63 10.60
C LYS A 270 15.11 -15.41 11.46
N ILE A 271 15.03 -16.04 12.62
CA ILE A 271 14.00 -15.80 13.64
C ILE A 271 14.65 -15.43 14.98
N ASN A 272 14.04 -14.48 15.69
CA ASN A 272 14.29 -14.21 17.10
C ASN A 272 12.98 -14.33 17.88
N MET A 273 12.94 -15.29 18.81
CA MET A 273 11.79 -15.47 19.70
C MET A 273 12.02 -14.74 21.01
N TYR A 274 10.99 -14.06 21.54
CA TYR A 274 11.00 -13.44 22.86
C TYR A 274 9.58 -13.25 23.43
N GLY A 275 9.51 -12.65 24.63
CA GLY A 275 8.26 -12.24 25.27
C GLY A 275 7.38 -13.40 25.70
N ASP A 276 7.93 -14.45 26.29
CA ASP A 276 7.12 -15.57 26.82
C ASP A 276 6.29 -16.33 25.77
N THR A 277 6.76 -16.35 24.52
CA THR A 277 6.14 -17.16 23.45
C THR A 277 6.02 -18.61 23.90
N THR A 278 4.79 -19.14 23.89
CA THR A 278 4.43 -20.38 24.57
C THR A 278 4.03 -21.46 23.57
N LEU A 279 4.63 -22.65 23.69
CA LEU A 279 4.39 -23.82 22.84
C LEU A 279 4.07 -25.05 23.70
N ILE A 280 2.86 -25.57 23.55
CA ILE A 280 2.32 -26.67 24.35
C ILE A 280 1.78 -27.76 23.43
N ASN A 281 2.08 -29.03 23.71
CA ASN A 281 1.56 -30.19 22.96
C ASN A 281 1.85 -30.18 21.45
N GLN A 282 2.98 -29.63 21.02
CA GLN A 282 3.38 -29.57 19.62
C GLN A 282 4.12 -30.84 19.18
N LYS A 283 3.91 -31.29 17.94
CA LYS A 283 4.72 -32.36 17.32
C LYS A 283 6.19 -31.95 17.20
N VAL A 284 6.44 -30.81 16.56
CA VAL A 284 7.73 -30.11 16.58
C VAL A 284 7.45 -28.68 16.99
N ALA A 285 8.00 -28.25 18.13
CA ALA A 285 7.78 -26.89 18.61
C ALA A 285 8.60 -25.88 17.79
N ILE A 286 9.88 -26.14 17.57
CA ILE A 286 10.78 -25.23 16.85
C ILE A 286 11.58 -26.03 15.82
N TYR A 287 11.58 -25.58 14.57
CA TYR A 287 12.31 -26.21 13.48
C TYR A 287 13.17 -25.20 12.72
N ALA A 288 14.48 -25.42 12.70
CA ALA A 288 15.43 -24.71 11.86
C ALA A 288 15.98 -25.64 10.79
N VAL A 289 15.85 -25.26 9.53
CA VAL A 289 16.23 -26.09 8.37
C VAL A 289 17.07 -25.34 7.34
N LEU A 290 17.91 -26.06 6.59
CA LEU A 290 18.78 -25.51 5.54
C LEU A 290 19.68 -24.39 6.08
N MET A 291 19.69 -23.19 5.50
CA MET A 291 20.48 -22.05 6.01
C MET A 291 19.71 -21.20 7.04
N GLY A 292 18.60 -21.72 7.56
CA GLY A 292 17.73 -21.03 8.50
C GLY A 292 18.38 -20.93 9.88
N GLU A 293 18.19 -19.78 10.52
CA GLU A 293 18.74 -19.50 11.85
C GLU A 293 17.68 -19.03 12.84
N ILE A 294 17.73 -19.53 14.08
CA ILE A 294 16.81 -19.07 15.14
C ILE A 294 17.50 -18.85 16.49
N PHE A 295 17.16 -17.73 17.14
CA PHE A 295 17.38 -17.51 18.56
C PHE A 295 16.14 -17.91 19.36
N VAL A 296 16.30 -18.85 20.30
CA VAL A 296 15.21 -19.47 21.04
C VAL A 296 15.03 -18.82 22.41
N SER A 297 13.83 -18.29 22.64
CA SER A 297 13.27 -17.96 23.95
C SER A 297 11.81 -18.40 23.95
N ALA A 298 11.58 -19.60 24.45
CA ALA A 298 10.29 -20.30 24.35
C ALA A 298 9.95 -21.04 25.65
N PHE A 299 8.66 -21.08 25.97
CA PHE A 299 8.13 -21.66 27.20
C PHE A 299 6.99 -22.64 26.89
N GLY A 300 6.61 -23.47 27.86
CA GLY A 300 5.55 -24.47 27.71
C GLY A 300 6.05 -25.89 27.98
N SER A 301 5.25 -26.89 27.59
CA SER A 301 5.50 -28.30 27.91
C SER A 301 4.69 -29.26 27.03
N GLY A 302 5.01 -30.55 27.12
CA GLY A 302 4.21 -31.62 26.49
C GLY A 302 4.44 -31.79 24.97
N ASN A 303 5.42 -31.10 24.42
CA ASN A 303 5.84 -31.22 23.02
C ASN A 303 6.57 -32.56 22.77
N ASP A 304 6.50 -33.14 21.57
CA ASP A 304 7.26 -34.36 21.24
C ASP A 304 8.74 -34.03 21.00
N ILE A 305 8.99 -33.07 20.09
CA ILE A 305 10.33 -32.53 19.83
C ILE A 305 10.33 -31.03 20.14
N GLY A 306 11.24 -30.60 21.01
CA GLY A 306 11.39 -29.20 21.40
C GLY A 306 12.05 -28.38 20.30
N ILE A 307 13.33 -28.63 20.06
CA ILE A 307 14.10 -28.00 18.98
C ILE A 307 14.55 -29.09 18.00
N LEU A 308 14.12 -28.99 16.75
CA LEU A 308 14.65 -29.75 15.63
C LEU A 308 15.58 -28.84 14.80
N CYS A 309 16.81 -29.27 14.57
CA CYS A 309 17.77 -28.57 13.74
C CYS A 309 18.27 -29.49 12.62
N GLU A 310 17.94 -29.17 11.37
CA GLU A 310 18.30 -29.96 10.18
C GLU A 310 19.09 -29.10 9.18
N ASN A 311 20.40 -29.24 9.14
CA ASN A 311 21.32 -28.38 8.38
C ASN A 311 21.34 -26.89 8.80
N GLY A 312 20.38 -26.42 9.61
CA GLY A 312 20.28 -25.04 10.10
C GLY A 312 21.12 -24.73 11.33
N THR A 313 20.88 -23.55 11.92
CA THR A 313 21.55 -23.09 13.15
C THR A 313 20.54 -22.64 14.19
N VAL A 314 20.72 -23.09 15.44
CA VAL A 314 19.93 -22.67 16.58
C VAL A 314 20.85 -22.08 17.65
N ARG A 315 20.46 -20.94 18.22
CA ARG A 315 21.08 -20.34 19.40
C ARG A 315 20.06 -20.38 20.54
N GLY A 316 20.40 -21.03 21.64
CA GLY A 316 19.54 -21.15 22.81
C GLY A 316 19.28 -22.60 23.24
N THR A 317 18.48 -22.75 24.28
CA THR A 317 18.09 -24.05 24.86
C THR A 317 16.65 -23.97 25.34
N VAL A 318 16.03 -25.14 25.52
CA VAL A 318 14.75 -25.29 26.20
C VAL A 318 14.92 -26.08 27.51
N SER A 319 13.95 -26.00 28.42
CA SER A 319 13.98 -26.81 29.64
C SER A 319 13.81 -28.31 29.31
N THR A 320 14.24 -29.18 30.21
CA THR A 320 14.02 -30.64 30.06
C THR A 320 12.55 -31.03 30.11
N SER A 321 11.69 -30.21 30.74
CA SER A 321 10.24 -30.39 30.78
C SER A 321 9.50 -29.87 29.54
N PHE A 322 10.20 -29.16 28.65
CA PHE A 322 9.60 -28.54 27.48
C PHE A 322 9.10 -29.57 26.46
N ALA A 323 9.85 -30.66 26.27
CA ALA A 323 9.52 -31.70 25.30
C ALA A 323 10.04 -33.08 25.71
N THR A 324 9.43 -34.15 25.19
CA THR A 324 9.94 -35.53 25.35
C THR A 324 11.36 -35.66 24.78
N THR A 325 11.61 -35.06 23.62
CA THR A 325 12.95 -34.88 23.05
C THR A 325 13.29 -33.38 23.05
N PRO A 326 14.02 -32.86 24.05
CA PRO A 326 14.30 -31.42 24.15
C PRO A 326 14.99 -30.84 22.92
N THR A 327 15.99 -31.54 22.40
CA THR A 327 16.73 -31.15 21.19
C THR A 327 16.99 -32.37 20.30
N LYS A 328 16.94 -32.16 18.98
CA LYS A 328 17.26 -33.16 17.96
C LYS A 328 18.00 -32.48 16.80
N THR A 329 19.16 -33.01 16.44
CA THR A 329 19.92 -32.59 15.25
C THR A 329 19.86 -33.65 14.16
N THR A 330 19.85 -33.20 12.91
CA THR A 330 19.95 -34.05 11.70
C THR A 330 20.78 -33.33 10.64
N GLY A 331 21.40 -34.09 9.73
CA GLY A 331 22.34 -33.52 8.74
C GLY A 331 23.46 -32.72 9.42
N TYR A 332 23.73 -31.51 8.92
CA TYR A 332 24.73 -30.58 9.47
C TYR A 332 24.13 -29.57 10.48
N GLY A 333 23.01 -29.90 11.12
CA GLY A 333 22.36 -29.00 12.07
C GLY A 333 23.23 -28.69 13.28
N LEU A 334 23.32 -27.42 13.66
CA LEU A 334 24.11 -26.92 14.79
C LEU A 334 23.20 -26.27 15.85
N ILE A 335 23.35 -26.66 17.12
CA ILE A 335 22.68 -26.04 18.26
C ILE A 335 23.74 -25.49 19.21
N ILE A 336 23.71 -24.18 19.46
CA ILE A 336 24.65 -23.45 20.29
C ILE A 336 23.94 -23.05 21.58
N THR A 337 24.25 -23.72 22.68
CA THR A 337 23.63 -23.46 24.00
C THR A 337 24.49 -22.57 24.89
N LYS A 338 25.83 -22.59 24.72
CA LYS A 338 26.82 -21.74 25.37
C LYS A 338 28.00 -21.55 24.42
N GLY A 339 28.52 -20.33 24.31
CA GLY A 339 29.76 -20.08 23.55
C GLY A 339 30.99 -20.40 24.40
N THR A 340 31.93 -21.16 23.86
CA THR A 340 33.30 -21.25 24.41
C THR A 340 34.18 -20.32 23.59
N VAL A 341 34.93 -19.43 24.26
CA VAL A 341 35.98 -18.64 23.60
C VAL A 341 37.08 -19.63 23.20
N LEU A 342 37.42 -19.71 21.91
CA LEU A 342 38.64 -20.40 21.48
C LEU A 342 39.82 -19.62 22.08
N GLN A 343 40.62 -20.27 22.92
CA GLN A 343 41.86 -19.70 23.46
C GLN A 343 42.91 -19.51 22.37
#